data_AF-A0A7X7MLR6-F1
#
_entry.id   AF-A0A7X7MLR6-F1
#
_cell.length_a   1.000
_cell.length_b   1.000
_cell.length_c   1.000
_cell.angle_alpha   90.00
_cell.angle_beta   90.00
_cell.angle_gamma   90.00
#
_symmetry.space_group_name_H-M   'P 1'
#
loop_
_entity.id
_entity.type
_entity.pdbx_description
1 polymer ?
#
loop_
_entity_poly.entity_id
_entity_poly.type
_entity_poly.pdbx_seq_one_letter_code
_entity_poly.pdbx_strand_id
1 'polypeptide(L)'
;MINLTQTFTLLTPCFCTGADQNQAEIRSASIRGQLRWWFRILGGTPEMENNVFGGVHNDTKASRIILRLTDSKPIYGQPGMLPQRNNTPGYYLFHFAKVSNGGIRYQKKAFLAPGSTFTVQCLERKTMDREEQRLLEKSWRAFSLLGALGLRATRACGAFQTEGLT
;
A
#
# COMPACT_ATOMS: atom_id res chain seq x y z
N MET A 1 10.90 -14.17 16.01
CA MET A 1 9.47 -13.85 15.97
C MET A 1 9.31 -12.52 15.28
N ILE A 2 8.58 -12.45 14.19
CA ILE A 2 8.42 -11.21 13.39
C ILE A 2 7.54 -10.22 14.15
N ASN A 3 8.09 -9.02 14.38
CA ASN A 3 7.38 -7.84 14.83
C ASN A 3 8.01 -6.62 14.15
N LEU A 4 7.46 -6.26 13.00
CA LEU A 4 7.93 -5.12 12.19
C LEU A 4 6.91 -4.00 12.31
N THR A 5 7.37 -2.79 12.57
CA THR A 5 6.51 -1.61 12.69
C THR A 5 7.15 -0.45 11.96
N GLN A 6 6.37 0.23 11.10
CA GLN A 6 6.87 1.35 10.32
C GLN A 6 5.79 2.41 10.16
N THR A 7 6.17 3.66 10.40
CA THR A 7 5.36 4.84 10.07
C THR A 7 5.68 5.29 8.65
N PHE A 8 4.63 5.53 7.87
CA PHE A 8 4.69 5.98 6.49
C PHE A 8 4.06 7.36 6.36
N THR A 9 4.69 8.23 5.57
CA THR A 9 4.16 9.54 5.19
C THR A 9 4.02 9.61 3.68
N LEU A 10 2.81 9.90 3.19
CA LEU A 10 2.55 10.06 1.75
C LEU A 10 3.26 11.32 1.22
N LEU A 11 4.05 11.14 0.15
CA LEU A 11 4.75 12.21 -0.56
C LEU A 11 3.93 12.73 -1.75
N THR A 12 3.12 11.87 -2.35
CA THR A 12 2.27 12.20 -3.50
C THR A 12 0.83 11.76 -3.25
N PRO A 13 -0.16 12.30 -3.99
CA PRO A 13 -1.55 11.90 -3.85
C PRO A 13 -1.76 10.37 -3.95
N CYS A 14 -2.37 9.75 -2.92
CA CYS A 14 -2.73 8.32 -2.89
C CYS A 14 -4.20 8.17 -3.27
N PHE A 15 -4.46 7.56 -4.42
CA PHE A 15 -5.79 7.22 -4.88
C PHE A 15 -6.09 5.78 -4.46
N CYS A 16 -6.61 5.66 -3.25
CA CYS A 16 -6.70 4.42 -2.49
C CYS A 16 -8.15 4.33 -2.01
N THR A 17 -8.99 3.49 -2.63
CA THR A 17 -10.44 3.43 -2.35
C THR A 17 -10.87 2.06 -1.85
N GLY A 18 -11.93 2.05 -1.04
CA GLY A 18 -12.48 0.86 -0.40
C GLY A 18 -13.84 0.47 -0.95
N ALA A 19 -14.73 0.02 -0.06
CA ALA A 19 -16.12 -0.22 -0.40
C ALA A 19 -16.81 1.09 -0.83
N ASP A 20 -16.55 2.19 -0.13
CA ASP A 20 -16.92 3.52 -0.57
C ASP A 20 -15.88 4.04 -1.58
N GLN A 21 -16.32 4.29 -2.81
CA GLN A 21 -15.48 4.83 -3.88
C GLN A 21 -15.33 6.35 -3.80
N ASN A 22 -16.12 7.05 -2.96
CA ASN A 22 -16.08 8.50 -2.79
C ASN A 22 -15.05 8.95 -1.73
N GLN A 23 -14.65 8.04 -0.84
CA GLN A 23 -13.73 8.35 0.25
C GLN A 23 -12.48 7.48 0.17
N ALA A 24 -11.33 8.14 0.18
CA ALA A 24 -10.06 7.45 0.19
C ALA A 24 -9.79 6.81 1.56
N GLU A 25 -9.24 5.60 1.53
CA GLU A 25 -8.81 4.88 2.72
C GLU A 25 -7.61 3.99 2.42
N ILE A 26 -6.73 3.84 3.42
CA ILE A 26 -5.64 2.87 3.39
C ILE A 26 -6.13 1.59 4.03
N ARG A 27 -5.96 0.47 3.34
CA ARG A 27 -6.43 -0.84 3.79
C ARG A 27 -5.24 -1.76 4.04
N SER A 28 -5.30 -2.51 5.14
CA SER A 28 -4.32 -3.55 5.46
C SER A 28 -4.25 -4.62 4.35
N ALA A 29 -5.38 -4.89 3.69
CA ALA A 29 -5.44 -5.79 2.54
C ALA A 29 -4.59 -5.29 1.35
N SER A 30 -4.59 -3.98 1.07
CA SER A 30 -3.79 -3.40 -0.02
C SER A 30 -2.29 -3.52 0.28
N ILE A 31 -1.89 -3.25 1.53
CA ILE A 31 -0.50 -3.40 1.98
C ILE A 31 -0.10 -4.88 1.96
N ARG A 32 -0.98 -5.79 2.38
CA ARG A 32 -0.75 -7.24 2.26
C ARG A 32 -0.48 -7.63 0.80
N GLY A 33 -1.24 -7.09 -0.15
CA GLY A 33 -1.03 -7.31 -1.57
C GLY A 33 0.35 -6.83 -2.05
N GLN A 34 0.80 -5.66 -1.57
CA GLN A 34 2.14 -5.13 -1.89
C GLN A 34 3.26 -6.02 -1.32
N LEU A 35 3.16 -6.40 -0.04
CA LEU A 35 4.13 -7.30 0.58
C LEU A 35 4.19 -8.65 -0.14
N ARG A 36 3.04 -9.20 -0.51
CA ARG A 36 2.94 -10.44 -1.29
C ARG A 36 3.56 -10.31 -2.68
N TRP A 37 3.42 -9.14 -3.33
CA TRP A 37 4.08 -8.87 -4.61
C TRP A 37 5.60 -8.80 -4.46
N TRP A 38 6.11 -8.05 -3.48
CA TRP A 38 7.55 -7.99 -3.21
C TRP A 38 8.13 -9.35 -2.82
N PHE A 39 7.39 -10.14 -2.04
CA PHE A 39 7.79 -11.50 -1.65
C PHE A 39 8.03 -12.40 -2.86
N ARG A 40 7.13 -12.36 -3.86
CA ARG A 40 7.29 -13.09 -5.12
C ARG A 40 8.53 -12.62 -5.89
N ILE A 41 8.68 -11.31 -6.07
CA ILE A 41 9.78 -10.75 -6.86
C ILE A 41 11.15 -11.02 -6.21
N LEU A 42 11.19 -11.14 -4.88
CA LEU A 42 12.42 -11.44 -4.13
C LEU A 42 12.73 -12.95 -4.04
N GLY A 43 11.97 -13.81 -4.74
CA GLY A 43 12.25 -15.24 -4.87
C GLY A 43 11.38 -16.16 -4.01
N GLY A 44 10.29 -15.66 -3.42
CA GLY A 44 9.33 -16.49 -2.71
C GLY A 44 8.59 -17.44 -3.65
N THR A 45 8.58 -18.74 -3.34
CA THR A 45 7.81 -19.74 -4.12
C THR A 45 6.32 -19.66 -3.82
N PRO A 46 5.44 -20.19 -4.69
CA PRO A 46 4.01 -20.27 -4.43
C PRO A 46 3.66 -20.96 -3.10
N GLU A 47 4.42 -21.97 -2.70
CA GLU A 47 4.24 -22.70 -1.44
C GLU A 47 4.58 -21.82 -0.24
N MET A 48 5.71 -21.13 -0.27
CA MET A 48 6.13 -20.20 0.79
C MET A 48 5.15 -19.03 0.91
N GLU A 49 4.72 -18.48 -0.23
CA GLU A 49 3.73 -17.40 -0.29
C GLU A 49 2.42 -17.83 0.35
N ASN A 50 1.92 -19.02 0.01
CA ASN A 50 0.69 -19.57 0.59
C ASN A 50 0.86 -19.85 2.10
N ASN A 51 2.02 -20.31 2.54
CA ASN A 51 2.30 -20.51 3.97
C ASN A 51 2.31 -19.19 4.75
N VAL A 52 2.96 -18.14 4.24
CA VAL A 52 3.08 -16.84 4.93
C VAL A 52 1.76 -16.06 4.87
N PHE A 53 1.22 -15.83 3.68
CA PHE A 53 0.08 -14.95 3.45
C PHE A 53 -1.28 -15.66 3.50
N GLY A 54 -1.28 -17.00 3.53
CA GLY A 54 -2.49 -17.81 3.45
C GLY A 54 -3.07 -17.89 2.05
N GLY A 55 -3.99 -18.84 1.87
CA GLY A 55 -4.62 -19.11 0.59
C GLY A 55 -5.71 -20.16 0.70
N VAL A 56 -6.50 -20.24 -0.37
CA VAL A 56 -7.70 -21.10 -0.46
C VAL A 56 -7.56 -22.20 -1.50
N HIS A 57 -6.46 -22.23 -2.26
CA HIS A 57 -6.23 -23.25 -3.28
C HIS A 57 -5.62 -24.52 -2.66
N ASN A 58 -6.23 -25.66 -2.99
CA ASN A 58 -5.86 -27.05 -2.63
C ASN A 58 -5.86 -27.40 -1.13
N ASP A 59 -5.47 -26.48 -0.25
CA ASP A 59 -5.51 -26.63 1.20
C ASP A 59 -5.68 -25.25 1.84
N THR A 60 -6.74 -25.07 2.63
CA THR A 60 -7.08 -23.76 3.19
C THR A 60 -6.14 -23.43 4.33
N LYS A 61 -5.17 -22.56 4.08
CA LYS A 61 -4.19 -22.12 5.07
C LYS A 61 -4.49 -20.70 5.53
N ALA A 62 -4.69 -20.56 6.84
CA ALA A 62 -4.74 -19.24 7.46
C ALA A 62 -3.35 -18.58 7.42
N SER A 63 -3.32 -17.27 7.15
CA SER A 63 -2.07 -16.49 7.16
C SER A 63 -1.33 -16.63 8.49
N ARG A 64 0.00 -16.77 8.40
CA ARG A 64 0.92 -16.77 9.54
C ARG A 64 1.22 -15.36 10.03
N ILE A 65 0.78 -14.32 9.33
CA ILE A 65 0.99 -12.91 9.69
C ILE A 65 -0.32 -12.14 9.87
N ILE A 66 -0.28 -11.14 10.75
CA ILE A 66 -1.33 -10.15 10.91
C ILE A 66 -0.77 -8.78 10.56
N LEU A 67 -1.47 -8.05 9.68
CA LEU A 67 -1.19 -6.65 9.43
C LEU A 67 -2.19 -5.78 10.20
N ARG A 68 -1.69 -4.81 10.96
CA ARG A 68 -2.52 -3.81 11.64
C ARG A 68 -2.16 -2.43 11.13
N LEU A 69 -3.17 -1.60 10.96
CA LEU A 69 -3.02 -0.17 10.72
C LEU A 69 -3.33 0.54 12.03
N THR A 70 -2.41 1.39 12.47
CA THR A 70 -2.57 2.24 13.66
C THR A 70 -2.20 3.67 13.31
N ASP A 71 -2.54 4.61 14.19
CA ASP A 71 -2.06 6.00 14.13
C ASP A 71 -2.30 6.71 12.79
N SER A 72 -3.40 6.35 12.13
CA SER A 72 -3.77 6.92 10.82
C SER A 72 -4.23 8.36 10.99
N LYS A 73 -3.55 9.28 10.32
CA LYS A 73 -3.87 10.71 10.25
C LYS A 73 -4.07 11.09 8.78
N PRO A 74 -5.25 10.77 8.19
CA PRO A 74 -5.51 11.04 6.79
C PRO A 74 -5.73 12.54 6.54
N ILE A 75 -5.06 13.09 5.54
CA ILE A 75 -5.36 14.41 4.99
C ILE A 75 -6.16 14.20 3.72
N TYR A 76 -7.45 14.51 3.76
CA TYR A 76 -8.33 14.33 2.61
C TYR A 76 -8.12 15.40 1.55
N GLY A 77 -7.85 14.93 0.34
CA GLY A 77 -7.63 15.77 -0.82
C GLY A 77 -8.84 16.61 -1.23
N GLN A 78 -8.55 17.77 -1.79
CA GLN A 78 -9.54 18.64 -2.44
C GLN A 78 -9.20 18.78 -3.93
N PRO A 79 -10.20 18.99 -4.82
CA PRO A 79 -9.97 19.11 -6.26
C PRO A 79 -8.87 20.12 -6.62
N GLY A 80 -8.78 21.25 -5.91
CA GLY A 80 -7.79 22.30 -6.16
C GLY A 80 -6.33 21.89 -5.89
N MET A 81 -6.09 20.77 -5.20
CA MET A 81 -4.74 20.26 -4.91
C MET A 81 -4.17 19.40 -6.05
N LEU A 82 -4.98 19.07 -7.07
CA LEU A 82 -4.56 18.30 -8.24
C LEU A 82 -4.47 19.21 -9.47
N PRO A 83 -3.60 18.87 -10.46
CA PRO A 83 -3.50 19.65 -11.69
C PRO A 83 -4.85 19.70 -12.43
N GLN A 84 -5.35 20.92 -12.64
CA GLN A 84 -6.62 21.17 -13.33
C GLN A 84 -6.45 21.49 -14.82
N ARG A 85 -5.35 22.18 -15.17
CA ARG A 85 -5.09 22.66 -16.53
C ARG A 85 -4.48 21.56 -17.40
N ASN A 86 -5.10 21.31 -18.54
CA ASN A 86 -4.76 20.30 -19.52
C ASN A 86 -3.38 20.44 -20.18
N ASN A 87 -2.68 21.57 -19.99
CA ASN A 87 -1.40 21.85 -20.65
C ASN A 87 -0.22 21.97 -19.66
N THR A 88 -0.25 21.19 -18.57
CA THR A 88 0.88 21.10 -17.62
C THR A 88 1.41 19.66 -17.58
N PRO A 89 2.72 19.44 -17.42
CA PRO A 89 3.29 18.08 -17.32
C PRO A 89 2.61 17.23 -16.23
N GLY A 90 2.27 17.85 -15.09
CA GLY A 90 1.54 17.18 -14.01
C GLY A 90 0.14 16.71 -14.42
N TYR A 91 -0.54 17.42 -15.32
CA TYR A 91 -1.86 16.99 -15.80
C TYR A 91 -1.80 15.66 -16.54
N TYR A 92 -0.81 15.43 -17.41
CA TYR A 92 -0.67 14.14 -18.10
C TYR A 92 -0.49 12.97 -17.14
N LEU A 93 0.23 13.20 -16.03
CA LEU A 93 0.45 12.19 -15.01
C LEU A 93 -0.86 11.76 -14.33
N PHE A 94 -1.70 12.74 -13.97
CA PHE A 94 -2.95 12.51 -13.23
C PHE A 94 -4.21 12.45 -14.11
N HIS A 95 -4.11 12.69 -15.42
CA HIS A 95 -5.24 12.67 -16.34
C HIS A 95 -6.05 11.38 -16.23
N PHE A 96 -5.37 10.24 -16.13
CA PHE A 96 -6.02 8.94 -15.97
C PHE A 96 -6.73 8.78 -14.63
N ALA A 97 -6.23 9.38 -13.55
CA ALA A 97 -6.97 9.45 -12.30
C ALA A 97 -8.22 10.34 -12.47
N LYS A 98 -8.11 11.47 -13.19
CA LYS A 98 -9.20 12.40 -13.48
C LYS A 98 -10.33 11.79 -14.30
N VAL A 99 -10.02 11.03 -15.34
CA VAL A 99 -11.07 10.43 -16.19
C VAL A 99 -11.57 9.09 -15.65
N SER A 100 -10.86 8.47 -14.71
CA SER A 100 -11.27 7.18 -14.15
C SER A 100 -12.56 7.29 -13.34
N ASN A 101 -13.43 6.29 -13.51
CA ASN A 101 -14.68 6.13 -12.77
C ASN A 101 -15.54 7.40 -12.75
N GLY A 102 -15.73 8.03 -13.92
CA GLY A 102 -16.53 9.23 -14.08
C GLY A 102 -15.97 10.48 -13.39
N GLY A 103 -14.68 10.48 -13.04
CA GLY A 103 -14.01 11.59 -12.36
C GLY A 103 -14.29 11.70 -10.86
N ILE A 104 -14.89 10.67 -10.26
CA ILE A 104 -15.09 10.55 -8.81
C ILE A 104 -13.78 10.76 -8.03
N ARG A 105 -12.65 10.32 -8.59
CA ARG A 105 -11.33 10.38 -7.95
C ARG A 105 -10.76 11.79 -7.82
N TYR A 106 -11.37 12.77 -8.48
CA TYR A 106 -11.03 14.18 -8.38
C TYR A 106 -11.98 14.96 -7.48
N GLN A 107 -12.95 14.28 -6.85
CA GLN A 107 -13.86 14.89 -5.89
C GLN A 107 -13.21 15.05 -4.51
N LYS A 108 -13.89 15.80 -3.64
CA LYS A 108 -13.46 16.00 -2.25
C LYS A 108 -13.38 14.65 -1.54
N LYS A 109 -12.30 14.43 -0.77
CA LYS A 109 -12.00 13.18 -0.04
C LYS A 109 -11.66 11.96 -0.90
N ALA A 110 -11.67 12.05 -2.22
CA ALA A 110 -11.48 10.90 -3.10
C ALA A 110 -10.00 10.43 -3.23
N PHE A 111 -9.07 11.17 -2.62
CA PHE A 111 -7.67 10.78 -2.47
C PHE A 111 -7.12 11.28 -1.13
N LEU A 112 -6.02 10.66 -0.69
CA LEU A 112 -5.22 11.17 0.42
C LEU A 112 -4.14 12.10 -0.12
N ALA A 113 -4.07 13.31 0.43
CA ALA A 113 -3.10 14.32 0.07
C ALA A 113 -1.72 13.99 0.65
N PRO A 114 -0.64 14.55 0.06
CA PRO A 114 0.69 14.53 0.66
C PRO A 114 0.67 15.00 2.12
N GLY A 115 1.51 14.40 2.96
CA GLY A 115 1.56 14.63 4.41
C GLY A 115 0.63 13.74 5.23
N SER A 116 -0.26 12.97 4.59
CA SER A 116 -1.04 11.94 5.30
C SER A 116 -0.12 10.88 5.89
N THR A 117 -0.32 10.51 7.15
CA THR A 117 0.52 9.52 7.85
C THR A 117 -0.27 8.31 8.31
N PHE A 118 0.40 7.16 8.39
CA PHE A 118 -0.16 5.92 8.94
C PHE A 118 0.94 4.99 9.40
N THR A 119 0.66 4.20 10.44
CA THR A 119 1.59 3.18 10.96
C THR A 119 1.10 1.80 10.57
N VAL A 120 2.02 0.97 10.07
CA VAL A 120 1.76 -0.43 9.75
C VAL A 120 2.54 -1.31 10.71
N GLN A 121 1.87 -2.29 11.29
CA GLN A 121 2.50 -3.36 12.07
C GLN A 121 2.31 -4.69 11.36
N CYS A 122 3.38 -5.48 11.27
CA CYS A 122 3.37 -6.87 10.81
C CYS A 122 3.80 -7.78 11.96
N LEU A 123 2.88 -8.64 12.40
CA LEU A 123 3.06 -9.52 13.54
C LEU A 123 2.99 -10.98 13.10
N GLU A 124 3.92 -11.80 13.58
CA GLU A 124 3.85 -13.26 13.45
C GLU A 124 2.75 -13.82 14.37
N ARG A 125 1.82 -14.57 13.79
CA ARG A 125 0.74 -15.26 14.50
C ARG A 125 1.06 -16.74 14.73
N LYS A 126 1.81 -17.35 13.82
CA LYS A 126 2.23 -18.76 13.85
C LYS A 126 3.66 -18.84 13.32
N THR A 127 4.44 -19.76 13.88
CA THR A 127 5.84 -19.97 13.51
C THR A 127 6.00 -20.18 12.00
N MET A 128 6.83 -19.35 11.39
CA MET A 128 7.31 -19.46 10.02
C MET A 128 8.70 -20.11 9.96
N ASP A 129 9.04 -20.69 8.82
CA ASP A 129 10.41 -21.14 8.59
C ASP A 129 11.38 -19.95 8.49
N ARG A 130 12.68 -20.18 8.75
CA ARG A 130 13.71 -19.14 8.72
C ARG A 130 13.79 -18.46 7.35
N GLU A 131 13.66 -19.20 6.24
CA GLU A 131 13.68 -18.58 4.91
C GLU A 131 12.41 -17.76 4.62
N GLU A 132 11.25 -18.22 5.08
CA GLU A 132 9.98 -17.47 5.00
C GLU A 132 10.06 -16.15 5.76
N GLN A 133 10.61 -16.17 6.99
CA GLN A 133 10.84 -14.97 7.81
C GLN A 133 11.80 -14.00 7.10
N ARG A 134 12.95 -14.50 6.62
CA ARG A 134 13.96 -13.70 5.94
C ARG A 134 13.39 -13.03 4.67
N LEU A 135 12.62 -13.75 3.87
CA LEU A 135 11.99 -13.17 2.68
C LEU A 135 10.90 -12.16 3.03
N LEU A 136 10.13 -12.39 4.09
CA LEU A 136 9.13 -11.43 4.57
C LEU A 136 9.80 -10.11 5.01
N GLU A 137 10.88 -10.17 5.78
CA GLU A 137 11.66 -8.99 6.19
C GLU A 137 12.23 -8.23 5.00
N LYS A 138 12.79 -8.94 4.02
CA LYS A 138 13.27 -8.32 2.77
C LYS A 138 12.13 -7.65 2.00
N SER A 139 10.97 -8.30 1.94
CA SER A 139 9.77 -7.76 1.28
C SER A 139 9.26 -6.51 1.98
N TRP A 140 9.26 -6.51 3.31
CA TRP A 140 8.93 -5.35 4.12
C TRP A 140 9.87 -4.19 3.84
N ARG A 141 11.18 -4.44 3.81
CA ARG A 141 12.20 -3.43 3.53
C ARG A 141 12.09 -2.88 2.10
N ALA A 142 11.91 -3.77 1.12
CA ALA A 142 11.75 -3.38 -0.28
C ALA A 142 10.48 -2.53 -0.48
N PHE A 143 9.36 -2.94 0.12
CA PHE A 143 8.14 -2.12 0.12
C PHE A 143 8.36 -0.77 0.81
N SER A 144 9.05 -0.74 1.94
CA SER A 144 9.30 0.49 2.71
C SER A 144 10.19 1.50 2.00
N LEU A 145 11.07 1.04 1.11
CA LEU A 145 12.01 1.87 0.37
C LEU A 145 11.55 2.22 -1.05
N LEU A 146 10.91 1.28 -1.73
CA LEU A 146 10.67 1.33 -3.18
C LEU A 146 9.19 1.18 -3.53
N GLY A 147 8.33 0.99 -2.52
CA GLY A 147 6.90 0.79 -2.71
C GLY A 147 6.13 2.08 -2.95
N ALA A 148 4.86 1.89 -3.30
CA ALA A 148 3.85 2.92 -3.38
C ALA A 148 2.47 2.27 -3.16
N LEU A 149 1.44 3.08 -2.89
CA LEU A 149 0.08 2.62 -2.64
C LEU A 149 -0.93 3.18 -3.64
N GLY A 150 -1.94 2.37 -3.95
CA GLY A 150 -3.10 2.78 -4.71
C GLY A 150 -2.93 2.79 -6.23
N LEU A 151 -3.88 3.46 -6.87
CA LEU A 151 -3.93 3.60 -8.32
C LEU A 151 -2.68 4.32 -8.82
N ARG A 152 -2.10 3.80 -9.92
CA ARG A 152 -0.98 4.42 -10.63
C ARG A 152 0.27 4.59 -9.76
N ALA A 153 0.46 3.66 -8.81
CA ALA A 153 1.68 3.51 -8.03
C ALA A 153 2.97 3.51 -8.88
N THR A 154 2.93 2.92 -10.09
CA THR A 154 4.05 2.89 -11.05
C THR A 154 4.25 4.19 -11.84
N ARG A 155 3.42 5.21 -11.59
CA ARG A 155 3.44 6.53 -12.23
C ARG A 155 3.36 7.62 -11.16
N ALA A 156 4.20 7.49 -10.13
CA ALA A 156 4.42 8.44 -9.05
C ALA A 156 3.23 8.79 -8.14
N CYS A 157 2.07 8.14 -8.27
CA CYS A 157 0.97 8.30 -7.31
C CYS A 157 1.21 7.44 -6.06
N GLY A 158 0.79 7.92 -4.90
CA GLY A 158 0.88 7.21 -3.62
C GLY A 158 2.28 6.78 -3.21
N ALA A 159 3.30 7.51 -3.67
CA ALA A 159 4.66 7.37 -3.15
C ALA A 159 4.69 7.83 -1.70
N PHE A 160 5.54 7.20 -0.89
CA PHE A 160 5.69 7.51 0.52
C PHE A 160 7.15 7.50 0.94
N GLN A 161 7.41 8.09 2.09
CA GLN A 161 8.64 7.91 2.84
C GLN A 161 8.36 7.19 4.15
N THR A 162 9.42 6.67 4.76
CA THR A 162 9.39 5.98 6.05
C THR A 162 10.30 6.68 7.06
N GLU A 163 9.87 6.75 8.31
CA GLU A 163 10.68 7.32 9.40
C GLU A 163 11.55 6.25 10.05
N GLY A 164 12.85 6.27 9.74
CA GLY A 164 13.82 5.27 10.22
C GLY A 164 13.59 3.88 9.60
N LEU A 165 14.63 3.24 9.07
CA LEU A 165 14.54 1.83 8.71
C LEU A 165 14.83 0.99 9.95
N THR A 166 13.82 0.29 10.45
CA THR A 166 14.03 -0.88 11.32
C THR A 166 14.25 -2.12 10.47
#